data_AF-A0A543K5A8-F1
#
_entry.id   AF-A0A543K5A8-F1
#
_cell.length_a   1.000
_cell.length_b   1.000
_cell.length_c   1.000
_cell.angle_alpha   90.00
_cell.angle_beta   90.00
_cell.angle_gamma   90.00
#
_symmetry.space_group_name_H-M   'P 1'
#
loop_
_entity.id
_entity.type
_entity.pdbx_description
1 polymer ?
#
loop_
_entity_poly.entity_id
_entity_poly.type
_entity_poly.pdbx_seq_one_letter_code
_entity_poly.pdbx_strand_id
1 'polypeptide(L)' 'MIIGYLREHPDSLRAEITAALDIPKATTAKALATLVEYGLVVPDPPRETATRGQWVRYRVDATSVSELYLQLGQVLGEV' A
#
# COMPACT_ATOMS: atom_id res chain seq x y z
N MET A 1 5.64 -0.49 -8.97
CA MET A 1 5.80 -0.54 -7.49
C MET A 1 4.44 -0.27 -6.85
N ILE A 2 4.05 -0.98 -5.78
CA ILE A 2 2.68 -0.93 -5.22
C ILE A 2 2.28 0.49 -4.75
N ILE A 3 3.16 1.21 -4.05
CA ILE A 3 2.86 2.59 -3.57
C ILE A 3 2.63 3.53 -4.75
N GLY A 4 3.49 3.48 -5.76
CA GLY A 4 3.33 4.30 -6.98
C GLY A 4 2.01 4.02 -7.68
N TYR A 5 1.66 2.75 -7.87
CA TYR A 5 0.39 2.35 -8.48
C TYR A 5 -0.81 2.86 -7.68
N LEU A 6 -0.81 2.71 -6.35
CA LEU A 6 -1.91 3.15 -5.48
C LEU A 6 -2.03 4.67 -5.36
N ARG A 7 -0.98 5.43 -5.67
CA ARG A 7 -1.06 6.89 -5.80
C ARG A 7 -1.83 7.32 -7.05
N GLU A 8 -1.63 6.59 -8.15
CA GLU A 8 -2.32 6.84 -9.42
C GLU A 8 -3.74 6.23 -9.45
N HIS A 9 -3.93 5.13 -8.72
CA HIS A 9 -5.15 4.32 -8.71
C HIS A 9 -5.60 4.08 -7.25
N PRO A 10 -6.11 5.12 -6.56
CA PRO A 10 -6.60 4.97 -5.20
C PRO A 10 -7.79 4.00 -5.14
N ASP A 11 -8.02 3.41 -3.96
CA ASP A 11 -9.12 2.50 -3.69
C ASP A 11 -9.14 1.23 -4.54
N SER A 12 -7.97 0.83 -5.06
CA SER A 12 -7.80 -0.41 -5.82
C SER A 12 -7.91 -1.66 -4.94
N LEU A 13 -8.50 -2.71 -5.48
CA LEU A 13 -8.53 -4.05 -4.92
C LEU A 13 -7.18 -4.75 -5.09
N ARG A 14 -6.89 -5.71 -4.21
CA ARG A 14 -5.69 -6.56 -4.34
C ARG A 14 -5.58 -7.22 -5.72
N ALA A 15 -6.70 -7.67 -6.30
CA ALA A 15 -6.70 -8.33 -7.60
C ALA A 15 -6.28 -7.37 -8.74
N GLU A 16 -6.72 -6.10 -8.67
CA GLU A 16 -6.37 -5.06 -9.64
C GLU A 16 -4.88 -4.70 -9.53
N ILE A 17 -4.37 -4.56 -8.31
CA ILE A 17 -2.95 -4.31 -8.04
C ILE A 17 -2.08 -5.47 -8.55
N THR A 18 -2.47 -6.72 -8.29
CA THR A 18 -1.77 -7.91 -8.79
C THR A 18 -1.74 -7.92 -10.32
N ALA A 19 -2.88 -7.66 -10.97
CA ALA A 19 -2.98 -7.67 -12.43
C ALA A 19 -2.16 -6.54 -13.07
N ALA A 20 -2.24 -5.32 -12.54
CA ALA A 20 -1.56 -4.16 -13.10
C ALA A 20 -0.03 -4.23 -12.96
N LEU A 21 0.46 -4.84 -11.89
CA LEU A 21 1.90 -4.94 -11.62
C LEU A 21 2.53 -6.25 -12.07
N ASP A 22 1.73 -7.19 -12.57
CA ASP A 22 2.13 -8.56 -12.94
C ASP A 22 2.93 -9.27 -11.82
N ILE A 23 2.46 -9.13 -10.58
CA ILE A 23 3.09 -9.71 -9.38
C ILE A 23 2.27 -10.91 -8.90
N PRO A 24 2.89 -12.03 -8.47
CA PRO A 24 2.16 -13.16 -7.89
C PRO A 24 1.25 -12.74 -6.73
N LYS A 25 0.02 -13.28 -6.70
CA LYS A 25 -1.02 -12.94 -5.70
C LYS A 25 -0.52 -13.04 -4.25
N ALA A 26 0.25 -14.08 -3.93
CA ALA A 26 0.81 -14.29 -2.59
C ALA A 26 1.82 -13.18 -2.23
N THR A 27 2.65 -12.78 -3.18
CA THR A 27 3.61 -11.68 -3.02
C THR A 27 2.90 -10.35 -2.83
N THR A 28 1.88 -10.05 -3.64
CA THR A 28 1.06 -8.84 -3.47
C THR A 28 0.39 -8.82 -2.10
N ALA A 29 -0.16 -9.94 -1.65
CA ALA A 29 -0.80 -10.04 -0.33
C ALA A 29 0.19 -9.79 0.82
N LYS A 30 1.39 -10.39 0.75
CA LYS A 30 2.44 -10.18 1.75
C LYS A 30 2.91 -8.72 1.76
N ALA A 31 3.17 -8.14 0.60
CA ALA A 31 3.61 -6.76 0.49
C ALA A 31 2.56 -5.77 1.03
N LEU A 32 1.28 -5.93 0.67
CA LEU A 32 0.20 -5.11 1.21
C LEU A 32 0.06 -5.28 2.72
N ALA A 33 0.20 -6.50 3.24
CA ALA A 33 0.17 -6.74 4.68
C ALA A 33 1.24 -5.92 5.42
N THR A 34 2.48 -5.96 4.91
CA THR A 34 3.61 -5.21 5.45
C THR A 34 3.41 -3.70 5.33
N LEU A 35 2.96 -3.20 4.18
CA LEU A 35 2.71 -1.76 3.99
C LEU A 35 1.60 -1.23 4.91
N VAL A 36 0.57 -2.03 5.18
CA VAL A 36 -0.48 -1.69 6.15
C VAL A 36 0.06 -1.69 7.57
N GLU A 37 0.89 -2.66 7.93
CA GLU A 37 1.52 -2.74 9.26
C GLU A 37 2.42 -1.52 9.55
N TYR A 38 3.13 -1.02 8.54
CA TYR A 38 3.92 0.22 8.64
C TYR A 38 3.10 1.51 8.48
N GLY A 39 1.77 1.43 8.33
CA GLY A 39 0.92 2.61 8.18
C GLY A 39 1.07 3.36 6.84
N LEU A 40 1.74 2.77 5.84
CA LEU A 40 1.95 3.42 4.54
C LEU A 40 0.75 3.24 3.59
N VAL A 41 -0.07 2.23 3.85
CA VAL A 41 -1.26 1.90 3.07
C VAL A 41 -2.43 1.69 4.02
N VAL A 42 -3.56 2.31 3.70
CA VAL A 42 -4.80 2.20 4.47
C VAL A 42 -5.75 1.23 3.77
N PRO A 43 -6.16 0.14 4.43
CA PRO A 43 -7.21 -0.75 3.92
C PRO A 43 -8.60 -0.22 4.29
N ASP A 44 -9.55 -0.38 3.37
CA ASP A 44 -10.97 -0.11 3.60
C ASP A 44 -11.83 -1.34 3.19
N PRO A 45 -12.49 -2.03 4.13
CA PRO A 45 -12.53 -1.74 5.56
C PRO A 45 -11.17 -1.98 6.26
N PRO A 46 -10.94 -1.35 7.43
CA PRO A 46 -9.81 -1.66 8.30
C PRO A 46 -9.69 -3.15 8.59
N ARG A 47 -8.46 -3.64 8.79
CA ARG A 47 -8.19 -5.07 9.05
C ARG A 47 -8.98 -5.65 10.23
N GLU A 48 -9.19 -4.85 11.26
CA GLU A 48 -9.89 -5.23 12.49
C GLU A 48 -11.39 -5.46 12.28
N THR A 49 -11.98 -4.80 11.28
CA THR A 49 -13.41 -4.85 10.97
C THR A 49 -13.72 -5.59 9.68
N ALA A 50 -12.68 -5.94 8.90
CA ALA A 50 -12.81 -6.68 7.66
C ALA A 50 -13.38 -8.09 7.92
N THR A 51 -14.51 -8.38 7.29
CA THR A 51 -15.12 -9.71 7.35
C THR A 51 -14.50 -10.65 6.32
N ARG A 52 -14.41 -11.95 6.65
CA ARG A 52 -13.89 -12.96 5.72
C ARG A 52 -14.72 -12.98 4.42
N GLY A 53 -14.04 -12.85 3.28
CA GLY A 53 -14.69 -12.82 1.95
C GLY A 53 -15.11 -11.44 1.48
N GLN A 54 -15.00 -10.41 2.32
CA GLN A 54 -15.25 -9.03 1.94
C GLN A 54 -14.12 -8.50 1.04
N TRP A 55 -14.48 -7.67 0.07
CA TRP A 55 -13.51 -6.95 -0.74
C TRP A 55 -12.90 -5.82 0.07
N VAL A 56 -11.57 -5.76 0.04
CA VAL A 56 -10.77 -4.73 0.71
C VAL A 56 -10.12 -3.87 -0.37
N ARG A 57 -10.37 -2.57 -0.30
CA ARG A 57 -9.74 -1.54 -1.13
C ARG A 57 -8.53 -0.97 -0.40
N TYR A 58 -7.53 -0.54 -1.16
CA TYR A 58 -6.29 -0.02 -0.61
C TYR A 58 -6.02 1.36 -1.18
N ARG A 59 -5.53 2.25 -0.32
CA ARG A 59 -5.04 3.58 -0.70
C ARG A 59 -3.77 3.91 0.06
N VAL A 60 -2.94 4.79 -0.49
CA VAL A 60 -1.71 5.24 0.19
C VAL A 60 -2.05 6.24 1.29
N ASP A 61 -1.38 6.12 2.44
CA ASP A 61 -1.28 7.25 3.38
C ASP A 61 -0.23 8.23 2.83
N ALA A 62 -0.71 9.30 2.21
CA ALA A 62 0.16 10.27 1.56
C ALA A 62 1.09 10.98 2.54
N THR A 63 0.65 11.17 3.79
CA THR A 63 1.44 11.83 4.83
C THR A 63 2.59 10.93 5.25
N SER A 64 2.29 9.71 5.69
CA SER A 64 3.32 8.77 6.16
C SER A 64 4.33 8.40 5.08
N VAL A 65 3.87 8.24 3.83
CA VAL A 65 4.79 8.00 2.70
C VAL A 65 5.70 9.19 2.45
N SER A 66 5.19 10.42 2.50
CA SER A 66 6.00 11.62 2.26
C SER A 66 7.03 11.85 3.37
N GLU A 67 6.65 11.61 4.63
CA GLU A 67 7.57 11.66 5.77
C GLU A 67 8.70 10.64 5.63
N LEU A 68 8.39 9.40 5.22
CA LEU A 68 9.39 8.36 5.00
C LEU A 68 10.39 8.76 3.89
N TYR A 69 9.91 9.30 2.77
CA TYR A 69 10.79 9.78 1.70
C TYR A 69 11.67 10.95 2.16
N LEU A 70 11.13 11.88 2.95
CA LEU A 70 11.89 12.99 3.49
C LEU A 70 13.01 12.50 4.43
N GLN A 71 12.67 11.60 5.36
CA GLN A 71 13.64 11.00 6.28
C GLN A 71 14.74 10.25 5.52
N LEU A 72 14.38 9.51 4.47
CA LEU A 72 15.36 8.81 3.63
C LEU A 72 16.30 9.81 2.93
N GLY A 73 15.76 10.89 2.35
CA GLY A 73 16.55 11.93 1.70
C GLY A 73 17.53 12.61 2.67
N GLN A 74 17.09 12.87 3.91
CA GLN A 74 17.96 13.41 4.97
C GLN A 74 19.11 12.46 5.33
N VAL A 75 18.86 11.16 5.42
CA VAL A 75 19.89 10.15 5.72
C VAL A 75 20.89 10.00 4.57
N LEU A 76 20.42 10.12 3.33
CA LEU A 76 21.27 9.99 2.13
C LEU A 76 22.02 11.29 1.77
N GLY A 77 21.71 12.42 2.42
CA GLY A 77 22.30 13.73 2.12
C GLY A 77 21.77 14.35 0.82
N GLU A 78 20.58 13.93 0.38
CA GLU A 78 19.94 14.37 -0.88
C GLU A 78 18.93 15.52 -0.67
N VAL A 79 18.77 16.00 0.57
CA VAL A 79 17.85 17.09 0.98
C VAL A 79 18.57 18.11 1.84
#